data_AF-A0A1Q7ALY0-F1
#
_entry.id   AF-A0A1Q7ALY0-F1
#
_cell.length_a   1.000
_cell.length_b   1.000
_cell.length_c   1.000
_cell.angle_alpha   90.00
_cell.angle_beta   90.00
_cell.angle_gamma   90.00
#
_symmetry.space_group_name_H-M   'P 1'
#
loop_
_entity.id
_entity.type
_entity.pdbx_description
1 polymer ?
#
loop_
_entity_poly.entity_id
_entity_poly.type
_entity_poly.pdbx_seq_one_letter_code
_entity_poly.pdbx_strand_id
1 'polypeptide(L)'
;MKLFFGTALALTLLSAFQSAAVPDPLADFRDLAAAAGLNARTVIGGERTKQFILETTGGGVAIVDYDGDGWPDIFLVNGARRSLSAADAAPVSHLYRNNHDGTFTDVTEKAGVAGKGWGQGVCAGDYDNDGHIDLFVTYYGHQVLYRNNGDGTFNDVTRGSGLSLSKPRWNTGCAFLDFNRDGRLDLLVSAYVDYADATRYAPGSRDNCFWKGLGVMCGPHGLAGSSNALYRGNPDGTFTNVSEEAGLLKPRPAYGLTPLVLDYDNDGWPDVYVANDSSPSLLFHNNGNGTFKEVGLQAGVALNADGRAQAGMGVGAGDYNRDGWLDIVKTNFDDDTMSLYRNLGGGTFDDATVAGGLGVNTAYLGWGTGFIDFDLDSWPDIFIVNGHVYPEADRIGGRYGYEQPKVLYRNLGNGRFEDVSKRAGPGVAAKKAARGAAFGDLFNSGRQDVVVNNMNDSPTLLHDCAPSAGHSLVVQLIGTRSNRSAIGARVTVQLAGRRLIDEVRSGGSFCSQSDLRIHTGLGVLTRADRIEVAWPSGTADAVAAIDADQLVVIREGSGVVRREPLVRRVLAACEQH
;
A
#
# COMPACT_ATOMS: atom_id res chain seq x y z
N MET A 1 15.40 -29.09 -84.18
CA MET A 1 14.59 -27.87 -84.00
C MET A 1 14.83 -27.39 -82.58
N LYS A 2 15.47 -26.23 -82.41
CA LYS A 2 15.92 -25.68 -81.11
C LYS A 2 14.73 -25.32 -80.22
N LEU A 3 14.78 -25.63 -78.93
CA LEU A 3 14.13 -24.81 -77.90
C LEU A 3 14.84 -24.97 -76.55
N PHE A 4 15.16 -23.82 -75.96
CA PHE A 4 15.80 -23.58 -74.67
C PHE A 4 14.91 -23.94 -73.47
N PHE A 5 15.52 -24.07 -72.29
CA PHE A 5 15.11 -23.68 -70.91
C PHE A 5 15.84 -24.65 -69.97
N GLY A 6 16.64 -24.28 -68.97
CA GLY A 6 16.69 -23.10 -68.11
C GLY A 6 17.12 -23.66 -66.74
N THR A 7 18.35 -23.37 -66.30
CA THR A 7 18.90 -23.86 -65.03
C THR A 7 18.20 -23.20 -63.85
N ALA A 8 17.49 -23.98 -63.04
CA ALA A 8 16.93 -23.54 -61.76
C ALA A 8 17.99 -23.72 -60.65
N LEU A 9 18.46 -22.60 -60.11
CA LEU A 9 19.29 -22.53 -58.92
C LEU A 9 18.35 -22.59 -57.69
N ALA A 10 18.41 -23.66 -56.91
CA ALA A 10 17.64 -23.77 -55.68
C ALA A 10 18.27 -22.90 -54.60
N LEU A 11 17.57 -21.82 -54.20
CA LEU A 11 17.93 -20.97 -53.07
C LEU A 11 17.31 -21.58 -51.80
N THR A 12 18.11 -22.28 -50.99
CA THR A 12 17.73 -22.68 -49.63
C THR A 12 17.78 -21.47 -48.71
N LEU A 13 16.62 -20.88 -48.40
CA LEU A 13 16.44 -19.92 -47.31
C LEU A 13 16.54 -20.68 -45.98
N LEU A 14 17.70 -20.62 -45.31
CA LEU A 14 17.78 -20.91 -43.88
C LEU A 14 17.10 -19.75 -43.14
N SER A 15 15.86 -19.96 -42.72
CA SER A 15 15.21 -19.16 -41.68
C SER A 15 15.93 -19.41 -40.35
N ALA A 16 16.88 -18.56 -40.00
CA ALA A 16 17.41 -18.48 -38.65
C ALA A 16 16.27 -17.99 -37.74
N PHE A 17 15.64 -18.90 -37.00
CA PHE A 17 14.89 -18.52 -35.80
C PHE A 17 15.90 -17.92 -34.81
N GLN A 18 16.04 -16.60 -34.82
CA GLN A 18 16.57 -15.90 -33.66
C GLN A 18 15.57 -16.14 -32.54
N SER A 19 15.88 -17.10 -31.66
CA SER A 19 15.32 -17.10 -30.32
C SER A 19 15.56 -15.70 -29.78
N ALA A 20 14.51 -14.91 -29.55
CA ALA A 20 14.64 -13.68 -28.80
C ALA A 20 15.33 -14.05 -27.50
N ALA A 21 16.51 -13.47 -27.24
CA ALA A 21 17.22 -13.72 -25.99
C ALA A 21 16.26 -13.37 -24.84
N VAL A 22 16.11 -14.28 -23.88
CA VAL A 22 15.42 -13.96 -22.64
C VAL A 22 16.19 -12.78 -22.03
N PRO A 23 15.55 -11.64 -21.76
CA PRO A 23 16.24 -10.50 -21.18
C PRO A 23 16.87 -10.91 -19.84
N ASP A 24 18.09 -10.45 -19.57
CA ASP A 24 18.77 -10.77 -18.31
C ASP A 24 17.89 -10.38 -17.11
N PRO A 25 17.69 -11.28 -16.12
CA PRO A 25 16.86 -10.99 -14.96
C PRO A 25 17.47 -9.85 -14.14
N LEU A 26 16.62 -8.94 -13.66
CA LEU A 26 17.00 -7.85 -12.74
C LEU A 26 16.59 -8.15 -11.29
N ALA A 27 15.51 -8.91 -11.11
CA ALA A 27 15.05 -9.44 -9.84
C ALA A 27 14.44 -10.83 -10.04
N ASP A 28 14.26 -11.58 -8.97
CA ASP A 28 13.61 -12.89 -8.95
C ASP A 28 12.61 -12.96 -7.80
N PHE A 29 11.55 -12.16 -7.89
CA PHE A 29 10.44 -12.24 -6.95
C PHE A 29 9.71 -13.56 -7.10
N ARG A 30 9.68 -14.34 -6.02
CA ARG A 30 8.96 -15.62 -5.92
C ARG A 30 7.85 -15.53 -4.89
N ASP A 31 6.73 -16.20 -5.14
CA ASP A 31 5.65 -16.33 -4.15
C ASP A 31 5.98 -17.45 -3.17
N LEU A 32 6.27 -17.07 -1.92
CA LEU A 32 6.63 -17.97 -0.83
C LEU A 32 5.43 -18.33 0.05
N ALA A 33 4.24 -17.76 -0.18
CA ALA A 33 3.13 -17.82 0.78
C ALA A 33 2.77 -19.24 1.22
N ALA A 34 2.60 -20.16 0.26
CA ALA A 34 2.22 -21.54 0.57
C ALA A 34 3.31 -22.27 1.37
N ALA A 35 4.58 -22.11 0.98
CA ALA A 35 5.72 -22.71 1.68
C ALA A 35 5.94 -22.10 3.08
N ALA A 36 5.59 -20.82 3.24
CA ALA A 36 5.69 -20.08 4.49
C ALA A 36 4.50 -20.33 5.43
N GLY A 37 3.46 -21.07 5.02
CA GLY A 37 2.30 -21.37 5.85
C GLY A 37 1.14 -20.36 5.75
N LEU A 38 1.24 -19.36 4.87
CA LEU A 38 0.21 -18.34 4.62
C LEU A 38 -0.87 -18.87 3.69
N ASN A 39 -1.77 -19.70 4.22
CA ASN A 39 -2.75 -20.45 3.42
C ASN A 39 -4.19 -19.96 3.57
N ALA A 40 -4.50 -19.06 4.51
CA ALA A 40 -5.87 -18.59 4.70
C ALA A 40 -6.40 -17.89 3.47
N ARG A 41 -7.64 -18.22 3.11
CA ARG A 41 -8.29 -17.67 1.94
C ARG A 41 -9.07 -16.42 2.31
N THR A 42 -8.83 -15.33 1.59
CA THR A 42 -9.67 -14.13 1.68
C THR A 42 -10.94 -14.35 0.88
N VAL A 43 -12.11 -14.13 1.48
CA VAL A 43 -13.42 -14.41 0.90
C VAL A 43 -14.19 -13.11 0.71
N ILE A 44 -14.49 -12.76 -0.54
CA ILE A 44 -15.19 -11.50 -0.88
C ILE A 44 -16.26 -11.74 -1.93
N GLY A 45 -17.52 -11.68 -1.51
CA GLY A 45 -18.69 -11.82 -2.38
C GLY A 45 -18.68 -13.09 -3.25
N GLY A 46 -19.30 -13.01 -4.42
CA GLY A 46 -19.27 -14.11 -5.40
C GLY A 46 -17.94 -14.20 -6.16
N GLU A 47 -17.52 -15.39 -6.57
CA GLU A 47 -16.21 -15.58 -7.24
C GLU A 47 -16.27 -15.34 -8.75
N ARG A 48 -17.34 -15.83 -9.39
CA ARG A 48 -17.48 -15.82 -10.86
C ARG A 48 -18.34 -14.68 -11.39
N THR A 49 -19.08 -14.02 -10.50
CA THR A 49 -19.97 -12.90 -10.80
C THR A 49 -20.06 -12.03 -9.56
N LYS A 50 -20.18 -10.71 -9.76
CA LYS A 50 -20.39 -9.75 -8.68
C LYS A 50 -21.77 -9.14 -8.81
N GLN A 51 -22.57 -9.19 -7.75
CA GLN A 51 -23.92 -8.61 -7.79
C GLN A 51 -23.91 -7.11 -7.48
N PHE A 52 -23.02 -6.71 -6.59
CA PHE A 52 -22.96 -5.34 -6.07
C PHE A 52 -21.52 -4.85 -5.99
N ILE A 53 -21.35 -3.54 -5.98
CA ILE A 53 -20.04 -2.88 -5.87
C ILE A 53 -19.30 -3.22 -4.58
N LEU A 54 -20.04 -3.51 -3.49
CA LEU A 54 -19.46 -4.01 -2.24
C LEU A 54 -18.58 -5.26 -2.44
N GLU A 55 -18.84 -6.04 -3.49
CA GLU A 55 -18.15 -7.30 -3.75
C GLU A 55 -16.82 -7.17 -4.51
N THR A 56 -16.32 -5.94 -4.73
CA THR A 56 -15.17 -5.71 -5.63
C THR A 56 -13.94 -5.09 -4.98
N THR A 57 -14.05 -4.42 -3.84
CA THR A 57 -12.94 -3.70 -3.19
C THR A 57 -11.93 -4.61 -2.50
N GLY A 58 -12.39 -5.72 -1.93
CA GLY A 58 -11.55 -6.65 -1.18
C GLY A 58 -11.05 -6.08 0.15
N GLY A 59 -9.87 -6.53 0.60
CA GLY A 59 -9.30 -6.21 1.91
C GLY A 59 -7.83 -5.77 1.84
N GLY A 60 -7.42 -4.95 2.80
CA GLY A 60 -6.04 -4.58 3.06
C GLY A 60 -5.22 -5.64 3.78
N VAL A 61 -3.95 -5.33 4.02
CA VAL A 61 -2.98 -6.14 4.77
C VAL A 61 -2.10 -5.24 5.65
N ALA A 62 -1.68 -5.74 6.81
CA ALA A 62 -0.75 -5.07 7.71
C ALA A 62 0.54 -5.90 7.87
N ILE A 63 1.70 -5.23 7.83
CA ILE A 63 2.98 -5.77 8.29
C ILE A 63 3.36 -5.04 9.58
N VAL A 64 3.36 -5.73 10.71
CA VAL A 64 3.56 -5.14 12.05
C VAL A 64 4.27 -6.14 12.97
N ASP A 65 5.20 -5.69 13.81
CA ASP A 65 5.73 -6.48 14.92
C ASP A 65 4.72 -6.40 16.09
N TYR A 66 3.79 -7.36 16.17
CA TYR A 66 2.67 -7.25 17.12
C TYR A 66 3.03 -7.75 18.52
N ASP A 67 3.99 -8.66 18.65
CA ASP A 67 4.40 -9.24 19.93
C ASP A 67 5.71 -8.64 20.48
N GLY A 68 6.36 -7.74 19.73
CA GLY A 68 7.53 -6.99 20.14
C GLY A 68 8.82 -7.81 20.09
N ASP A 69 8.84 -8.90 19.33
CA ASP A 69 10.00 -9.79 19.21
C ASP A 69 11.03 -9.33 18.18
N GLY A 70 10.76 -8.22 17.47
CA GLY A 70 11.63 -7.61 16.48
C GLY A 70 11.47 -8.17 15.07
N TRP A 71 10.54 -9.11 14.85
CA TRP A 71 10.24 -9.66 13.53
C TRP A 71 8.84 -9.26 13.10
N PRO A 72 8.67 -8.60 11.95
CA PRO A 72 7.33 -8.23 11.53
C PRO A 72 6.47 -9.45 11.19
N ASP A 73 5.22 -9.36 11.62
CA ASP A 73 4.13 -10.31 11.43
C ASP A 73 3.14 -9.80 10.37
N ILE A 74 2.16 -10.64 10.03
CA ILE A 74 1.22 -10.35 8.94
C ILE A 74 -0.22 -10.43 9.44
N PHE A 75 -0.99 -9.35 9.26
CA PHE A 75 -2.44 -9.33 9.47
C PHE A 75 -3.18 -9.16 8.14
N LEU A 76 -4.11 -10.08 7.83
CA LEU A 76 -4.91 -10.07 6.61
C LEU A 76 -6.37 -9.73 6.95
N VAL A 77 -6.87 -8.65 6.37
CA VAL A 77 -8.29 -8.30 6.47
C VAL A 77 -9.10 -9.24 5.58
N ASN A 78 -10.09 -9.91 6.16
CA ASN A 78 -11.01 -10.76 5.40
C ASN A 78 -12.37 -10.06 5.22
N GLY A 79 -13.21 -10.61 4.35
CA GLY A 79 -14.55 -10.07 4.13
C GLY A 79 -15.64 -11.11 4.30
N ALA A 80 -16.70 -10.96 3.52
CA ALA A 80 -17.92 -11.73 3.70
C ALA A 80 -18.57 -12.12 2.37
N ARG A 81 -19.58 -12.99 2.49
CA ARG A 81 -20.55 -13.29 1.43
C ARG A 81 -21.94 -12.92 1.92
N ARG A 82 -22.80 -12.45 1.01
CA ARG A 82 -24.21 -12.18 1.33
C ARG A 82 -25.01 -13.44 1.64
N SER A 83 -24.64 -14.55 1.02
CA SER A 83 -25.20 -15.87 1.30
C SER A 83 -24.05 -16.80 1.66
N LEU A 84 -24.08 -17.30 2.89
CA LEU A 84 -23.27 -18.43 3.35
C LEU A 84 -24.19 -19.65 3.37
N SER A 85 -23.68 -20.81 2.95
CA SER A 85 -24.41 -22.04 3.23
C SER A 85 -24.37 -22.31 4.74
N ALA A 86 -25.35 -23.05 5.28
CA ALA A 86 -25.35 -23.39 6.72
C ALA A 86 -24.12 -24.21 7.16
N ALA A 87 -23.36 -24.77 6.21
CA ALA A 87 -22.14 -25.52 6.46
C ALA A 87 -20.87 -24.65 6.45
N ASP A 88 -20.94 -23.40 5.96
CA ASP A 88 -19.78 -22.51 5.88
C ASP A 88 -19.64 -21.68 7.16
N ALA A 89 -18.48 -21.77 7.80
CA ALA A 89 -18.12 -20.80 8.83
C ALA A 89 -18.01 -19.39 8.21
N ALA A 90 -18.41 -18.36 8.97
CA ALA A 90 -18.18 -16.99 8.54
C ALA A 90 -16.67 -16.74 8.39
N PRO A 91 -16.20 -16.16 7.26
CA PRO A 91 -14.80 -15.81 7.11
C PRO A 91 -14.36 -14.83 8.19
N VAL A 92 -13.11 -14.96 8.61
CA VAL A 92 -12.49 -14.11 9.65
C VAL A 92 -11.20 -13.52 9.11
N SER A 93 -10.81 -12.35 9.59
CA SER A 93 -9.45 -11.82 9.40
C SER A 93 -8.42 -12.74 10.06
N HIS A 94 -7.18 -12.74 9.56
CA HIS A 94 -6.13 -13.66 10.02
C HIS A 94 -4.89 -12.91 10.50
N LEU A 95 -4.30 -13.34 11.63
CA LEU A 95 -2.99 -12.88 12.12
C LEU A 95 -1.99 -14.04 12.08
N TYR A 96 -0.85 -13.79 11.47
CA TYR A 96 0.23 -14.73 11.24
C TYR A 96 1.50 -14.27 11.94
N ARG A 97 1.90 -15.00 12.98
CA ARG A 97 3.14 -14.75 13.71
C ARG A 97 4.33 -15.28 12.92
N ASN A 98 5.38 -14.47 12.78
CA ASN A 98 6.64 -14.85 12.16
C ASN A 98 7.41 -15.83 13.06
N ASN A 99 7.84 -16.97 12.50
CA ASN A 99 8.60 -17.98 13.25
C ASN A 99 10.12 -17.77 13.18
N HIS A 100 10.59 -16.71 12.50
CA HIS A 100 12.00 -16.32 12.32
C HIS A 100 12.83 -17.28 11.46
N ASP A 101 12.17 -18.20 10.76
CA ASP A 101 12.77 -19.25 9.93
C ASP A 101 12.25 -19.27 8.48
N GLY A 102 11.50 -18.24 8.09
CA GLY A 102 10.83 -18.18 6.78
C GLY A 102 9.40 -18.71 6.78
N THR A 103 8.89 -19.18 7.92
CA THR A 103 7.50 -19.63 8.08
C THR A 103 6.71 -18.77 9.05
N PHE A 104 5.38 -18.92 9.01
CA PHE A 104 4.44 -18.21 9.85
C PHE A 104 3.42 -19.16 10.48
N THR A 105 2.98 -18.82 11.68
CA THR A 105 1.94 -19.53 12.43
C THR A 105 0.67 -18.69 12.49
N ASP A 106 -0.48 -19.24 12.07
CA ASP A 106 -1.77 -18.59 12.28
C ASP A 106 -2.10 -18.57 13.79
N VAL A 107 -2.16 -17.39 14.38
CA VAL A 107 -2.44 -17.15 15.79
C VAL A 107 -3.78 -16.44 16.01
N THR A 108 -4.62 -16.33 14.97
CA THR A 108 -5.84 -15.52 14.93
C THR A 108 -6.74 -15.68 16.16
N GLU A 109 -7.10 -16.94 16.48
CA GLU A 109 -7.98 -17.26 17.61
C GLU A 109 -7.29 -16.98 18.96
N LYS A 110 -6.00 -17.34 19.07
CA LYS A 110 -5.22 -17.11 20.29
C LYS A 110 -5.05 -15.61 20.58
N ALA A 111 -4.84 -14.83 19.53
CA ALA A 111 -4.63 -13.39 19.61
C ALA A 111 -5.95 -12.60 19.77
N GLY A 112 -7.12 -13.21 19.55
CA GLY A 112 -8.41 -12.54 19.74
C GLY A 112 -8.81 -11.63 18.57
N VAL A 113 -8.27 -11.84 17.37
CA VAL A 113 -8.46 -10.96 16.20
C VAL A 113 -9.25 -11.61 15.06
N ALA A 114 -10.05 -12.64 15.37
CA ALA A 114 -10.96 -13.33 14.45
C ALA A 114 -12.17 -12.46 14.05
N GLY A 115 -11.92 -11.22 13.60
CA GLY A 115 -12.94 -10.24 13.20
C GLY A 115 -13.76 -10.72 12.01
N LYS A 116 -15.08 -10.54 12.09
CA LYS A 116 -16.07 -11.02 11.12
C LYS A 116 -16.78 -9.88 10.43
N GLY A 117 -17.17 -10.10 9.18
CA GLY A 117 -17.95 -9.15 8.39
C GLY A 117 -17.20 -8.75 7.14
N TRP A 118 -17.69 -7.72 6.45
CA TRP A 118 -17.09 -7.27 5.20
C TRP A 118 -15.94 -6.29 5.46
N GLY A 119 -14.79 -6.81 5.88
CA GLY A 119 -13.60 -6.00 6.15
C GLY A 119 -13.08 -5.30 4.89
N GLN A 120 -12.46 -4.14 5.07
CA GLN A 120 -11.96 -3.29 3.98
C GLN A 120 -10.49 -2.93 4.15
N GLY A 121 -10.12 -2.28 5.25
CA GLY A 121 -8.76 -1.78 5.45
C GLY A 121 -8.24 -1.99 6.85
N VAL A 122 -6.93 -1.82 7.00
CA VAL A 122 -6.22 -1.87 8.27
C VAL A 122 -5.14 -0.79 8.31
N CYS A 123 -5.01 -0.16 9.48
CA CYS A 123 -3.91 0.73 9.83
C CYS A 123 -3.43 0.36 11.24
N ALA A 124 -2.15 0.62 11.52
CA ALA A 124 -1.53 0.28 12.79
C ALA A 124 -0.78 1.45 13.40
N GLY A 125 -0.71 1.46 14.73
CA GLY A 125 -0.05 2.46 15.55
C GLY A 125 -0.37 2.22 17.03
N ASP A 126 0.53 2.63 17.91
CA ASP A 126 0.36 2.61 19.37
C ASP A 126 -0.50 3.82 19.77
N TYR A 127 -1.82 3.64 19.82
CA TYR A 127 -2.75 4.78 19.92
C TYR A 127 -2.81 5.34 21.34
N ASP A 128 -2.50 4.53 22.36
CA ASP A 128 -2.52 4.92 23.77
C ASP A 128 -1.12 5.16 24.37
N ASN A 129 -0.07 5.08 23.55
CA ASN A 129 1.34 5.29 23.88
C ASN A 129 1.90 4.30 24.93
N ASP A 130 1.32 3.10 25.03
CA ASP A 130 1.70 2.09 26.01
C ASP A 130 2.92 1.24 25.61
N GLY A 131 3.38 1.37 24.36
CA GLY A 131 4.53 0.67 23.80
C GLY A 131 4.17 -0.51 22.90
N HIS A 132 2.88 -0.79 22.70
CA HIS A 132 2.40 -1.91 21.88
C HIS A 132 1.62 -1.40 20.67
N ILE A 133 1.86 -2.01 19.50
CA ILE A 133 1.17 -1.61 18.27
C ILE A 133 -0.26 -2.16 18.26
N ASP A 134 -1.23 -1.26 18.11
CA ASP A 134 -2.65 -1.57 17.98
C ASP A 134 -3.08 -1.67 16.52
N LEU A 135 -4.25 -2.28 16.27
CA LEU A 135 -4.83 -2.40 14.94
C LEU A 135 -6.21 -1.74 14.89
N PHE A 136 -6.42 -0.88 13.89
CA PHE A 136 -7.76 -0.42 13.53
C PHE A 136 -8.19 -1.01 12.20
N VAL A 137 -9.35 -1.67 12.18
CA VAL A 137 -9.89 -2.37 11.02
C VAL A 137 -11.25 -1.80 10.64
N THR A 138 -11.39 -1.42 9.38
CA THR A 138 -12.64 -0.89 8.82
C THR A 138 -13.47 -1.98 8.16
N TYR A 139 -14.79 -1.82 8.21
CA TYR A 139 -15.74 -2.73 7.58
C TYR A 139 -16.85 -1.96 6.87
N TYR A 140 -17.59 -2.65 6.02
CA TYR A 140 -18.94 -2.24 5.65
C TYR A 140 -19.88 -2.38 6.85
N GLY A 141 -20.34 -1.24 7.38
CA GLY A 141 -21.35 -1.12 8.42
C GLY A 141 -20.81 -0.97 9.85
N HIS A 142 -19.53 -1.25 10.08
CA HIS A 142 -18.89 -1.12 11.40
C HIS A 142 -17.37 -0.93 11.27
N GLN A 143 -16.67 -0.88 12.40
CA GLN A 143 -15.23 -0.77 12.51
C GLN A 143 -14.79 -1.38 13.83
N VAL A 144 -13.52 -1.77 13.95
CA VAL A 144 -12.98 -2.40 15.15
C VAL A 144 -11.62 -1.78 15.50
N LEU A 145 -11.45 -1.34 16.75
CA LEU A 145 -10.15 -1.02 17.34
C LEU A 145 -9.72 -2.17 18.25
N TYR A 146 -8.67 -2.87 17.85
CA TYR A 146 -8.01 -3.91 18.62
C TYR A 146 -6.85 -3.30 19.41
N ARG A 147 -7.02 -3.17 20.72
CA ARG A 147 -5.96 -2.77 21.63
C ARG A 147 -5.06 -3.95 21.93
N ASN A 148 -3.76 -3.81 21.73
CA ASN A 148 -2.76 -4.81 22.05
C ASN A 148 -2.52 -4.85 23.56
N ASN A 149 -2.53 -6.02 24.16
CA ASN A 149 -2.36 -6.18 25.61
C ASN A 149 -0.89 -6.33 26.03
N GLY A 150 0.04 -6.40 25.07
CA GLY A 150 1.47 -6.61 25.32
C GLY A 150 1.87 -8.05 25.66
N ASP A 151 0.93 -9.00 25.56
CA ASP A 151 1.13 -10.43 25.81
C ASP A 151 0.86 -11.30 24.57
N GLY A 152 0.79 -10.66 23.40
CA GLY A 152 0.45 -11.29 22.12
C GLY A 152 -1.05 -11.51 21.91
N THR A 153 -1.90 -10.86 22.71
CA THR A 153 -3.36 -10.85 22.53
C THR A 153 -3.91 -9.44 22.36
N PHE A 154 -5.12 -9.34 21.80
CA PHE A 154 -5.83 -8.09 21.58
C PHE A 154 -7.21 -8.11 22.24
N ASN A 155 -7.67 -6.92 22.63
CA ASN A 155 -9.05 -6.67 23.04
C ASN A 155 -9.76 -5.73 22.07
N ASP A 156 -10.99 -6.06 21.67
CA ASP A 156 -11.87 -5.09 20.98
C ASP A 156 -12.33 -4.02 21.98
N VAL A 157 -11.80 -2.80 21.81
CA VAL A 157 -12.11 -1.65 22.66
C VAL A 157 -13.04 -0.64 21.98
N THR A 158 -13.58 -0.95 20.79
CA THR A 158 -14.32 -0.02 19.91
C THR A 158 -15.44 0.74 20.61
N ARG A 159 -16.19 0.07 21.48
CA ARG A 159 -17.27 0.71 22.24
C ARG A 159 -16.73 1.65 23.31
N GLY A 160 -15.72 1.20 24.06
CA GLY A 160 -15.11 1.97 25.13
C GLY A 160 -14.33 3.19 24.62
N SER A 161 -13.72 3.07 23.43
CA SER A 161 -12.93 4.12 22.81
C SER A 161 -13.75 5.18 22.08
N GLY A 162 -15.08 5.08 22.05
CA GLY A 162 -15.94 6.06 21.34
C GLY A 162 -15.97 5.91 19.82
N LEU A 163 -15.37 4.85 19.26
CA LEU A 163 -15.34 4.57 17.83
C LEU A 163 -16.54 3.77 17.31
N SER A 164 -17.58 3.57 18.13
CA SER A 164 -18.83 2.95 17.66
C SER A 164 -19.56 3.86 16.67
N LEU A 165 -20.00 3.30 15.54
CA LEU A 165 -20.78 4.03 14.56
C LEU A 165 -22.23 4.21 15.04
N SER A 166 -22.73 5.45 15.00
CA SER A 166 -24.15 5.74 15.29
C SER A 166 -25.10 5.30 14.18
N LYS A 167 -24.57 5.13 12.95
CA LYS A 167 -25.27 4.61 11.77
C LYS A 167 -24.29 3.79 10.92
N PRO A 168 -24.74 2.73 10.24
CA PRO A 168 -23.90 1.98 9.32
C PRO A 168 -23.30 2.88 8.24
N ARG A 169 -22.00 2.71 7.96
CA ARG A 169 -21.25 3.40 6.91
C ARG A 169 -20.34 2.42 6.19
N TRP A 170 -20.01 2.68 4.94
CA TRP A 170 -18.97 1.94 4.25
C TRP A 170 -17.63 2.66 4.42
N ASN A 171 -16.91 2.28 5.47
CA ASN A 171 -15.57 2.77 5.72
C ASN A 171 -14.55 1.89 5.00
N THR A 172 -13.55 2.51 4.40
CA THR A 172 -12.55 1.87 3.53
C THR A 172 -11.16 2.00 4.13
N GLY A 173 -10.25 2.80 3.61
CA GLY A 173 -8.91 2.95 4.19
C GLY A 173 -8.92 3.77 5.48
N CYS A 174 -7.88 3.59 6.28
CA CYS A 174 -7.64 4.36 7.50
C CYS A 174 -6.16 4.70 7.65
N ALA A 175 -5.86 5.70 8.47
CA ALA A 175 -4.50 6.08 8.83
C ALA A 175 -4.49 6.74 10.22
N PHE A 176 -3.53 6.35 11.06
CA PHE A 176 -3.19 7.12 12.25
C PHE A 176 -2.31 8.32 11.89
N LEU A 177 -2.48 9.43 12.61
CA LEU A 177 -1.72 10.67 12.45
C LEU A 177 -1.77 11.49 13.74
N ASP A 178 -0.86 12.44 13.95
CA ASP A 178 -0.90 13.39 15.07
C ASP A 178 -1.20 14.79 14.50
N PHE A 179 -2.46 15.06 14.12
CA PHE A 179 -2.80 16.21 13.26
C PHE A 179 -2.69 17.55 13.99
N ASN A 180 -2.79 17.53 15.31
CA ASN A 180 -2.69 18.70 16.16
C ASN A 180 -1.34 18.76 16.93
N ARG A 181 -0.44 17.80 16.71
CA ARG A 181 0.91 17.71 17.30
C ARG A 181 0.90 17.67 18.82
N ASP A 182 -0.07 16.95 19.39
CA ASP A 182 -0.24 16.82 20.84
C ASP A 182 0.43 15.55 21.43
N GLY A 183 1.09 14.76 20.58
CA GLY A 183 1.82 13.55 20.96
C GLY A 183 0.92 12.30 21.05
N ARG A 184 -0.35 12.39 20.69
CA ARG A 184 -1.27 11.24 20.59
C ARG A 184 -1.62 10.95 19.15
N LEU A 185 -1.97 9.70 18.86
CA LEU A 185 -2.49 9.34 17.56
C LEU A 185 -3.98 9.65 17.47
N ASP A 186 -4.32 10.49 16.51
CA ASP A 186 -5.64 10.66 15.92
C ASP A 186 -5.86 9.63 14.81
N LEU A 187 -7.09 9.50 14.34
CA LEU A 187 -7.47 8.51 13.34
C LEU A 187 -8.29 9.14 12.22
N LEU A 188 -7.79 9.04 10.99
CA LEU A 188 -8.53 9.38 9.79
C LEU A 188 -9.09 8.11 9.14
N VAL A 189 -10.37 8.17 8.76
CA VAL A 189 -11.09 7.06 8.12
C VAL A 189 -11.75 7.56 6.85
N SER A 190 -11.34 7.00 5.71
CA SER A 190 -12.00 7.26 4.43
C SER A 190 -13.29 6.47 4.28
N ALA A 191 -14.20 6.97 3.45
CA ALA A 191 -15.46 6.30 3.15
C ALA A 191 -15.83 6.45 1.68
N TYR A 192 -16.42 5.39 1.13
CA TYR A 192 -16.55 5.22 -0.32
C TYR A 192 -17.95 5.56 -0.84
N VAL A 193 -18.87 4.60 -0.87
CA VAL A 193 -20.25 4.78 -1.34
C VAL A 193 -21.20 4.81 -0.14
N ASP A 194 -22.32 5.51 -0.26
CA ASP A 194 -23.41 5.45 0.70
C ASP A 194 -23.77 3.99 1.01
N TYR A 195 -24.01 3.73 2.30
CA TYR A 195 -24.20 2.38 2.80
C TYR A 195 -25.34 1.64 2.08
N ALA A 196 -26.47 2.31 1.82
CA ALA A 196 -27.62 1.66 1.18
C ALA A 196 -27.39 1.43 -0.32
N ASP A 197 -26.82 2.42 -1.01
CA ASP A 197 -26.58 2.34 -2.45
C ASP A 197 -25.56 1.27 -2.82
N ALA A 198 -24.62 0.95 -1.92
CA ALA A 198 -23.60 -0.09 -2.10
C ALA A 198 -24.16 -1.48 -2.45
N THR A 199 -25.43 -1.75 -2.15
CA THR A 199 -26.08 -3.05 -2.42
C THR A 199 -27.47 -2.93 -3.05
N ARG A 200 -27.74 -1.81 -3.74
CA ARG A 200 -29.09 -1.47 -4.19
C ARG A 200 -29.44 -1.95 -5.59
N TYR A 201 -28.48 -1.85 -6.53
CA TYR A 201 -28.76 -2.00 -7.95
C TYR A 201 -28.17 -3.31 -8.50
N ALA A 202 -28.98 -4.02 -9.29
CA ALA A 202 -28.57 -5.27 -9.91
C ALA A 202 -27.67 -5.01 -11.14
N PRO A 203 -26.85 -6.01 -11.56
CA PRO A 203 -26.02 -5.89 -12.76
C PRO A 203 -26.83 -5.55 -14.02
N GLY A 204 -26.29 -4.68 -14.87
CA GLY A 204 -26.94 -4.26 -16.12
C GLY A 204 -28.27 -3.51 -15.97
N SER A 205 -28.62 -3.04 -14.76
CA SER A 205 -29.91 -2.38 -14.51
C SER A 205 -29.94 -0.90 -14.88
N ARG A 206 -28.77 -0.26 -15.07
CA ARG A 206 -28.59 1.16 -15.37
C ARG A 206 -27.32 1.37 -16.21
N ASP A 207 -27.15 2.58 -16.73
CA ASP A 207 -26.03 2.95 -17.61
C ASP A 207 -24.65 2.69 -16.97
N ASN A 208 -24.49 2.95 -15.67
CA ASN A 208 -23.24 2.70 -14.94
C ASN A 208 -23.02 1.22 -14.54
N CYS A 209 -23.90 0.32 -14.98
CA CYS A 209 -23.82 -1.13 -14.74
C CYS A 209 -23.46 -1.90 -16.01
N PHE A 210 -22.87 -1.22 -17.00
CA PHE A 210 -22.35 -1.82 -18.21
C PHE A 210 -20.87 -1.47 -18.39
N TRP A 211 -20.06 -2.47 -18.71
CA TRP A 211 -18.66 -2.27 -19.08
C TRP A 211 -18.39 -3.01 -20.38
N LYS A 212 -17.96 -2.27 -21.41
CA LYS A 212 -17.72 -2.77 -22.78
C LYS A 212 -18.89 -3.62 -23.33
N GLY A 213 -20.12 -3.19 -23.03
CA GLY A 213 -21.36 -3.86 -23.48
C GLY A 213 -21.79 -5.07 -22.65
N LEU A 214 -21.01 -5.48 -21.65
CA LEU A 214 -21.38 -6.52 -20.70
C LEU A 214 -22.11 -5.91 -19.50
N GLY A 215 -23.26 -6.49 -19.14
CA GLY A 215 -23.92 -6.17 -17.88
C GLY A 215 -23.06 -6.66 -16.71
N VAL A 216 -22.61 -5.73 -15.86
CA VAL A 216 -21.73 -5.94 -14.71
C VAL A 216 -22.33 -5.24 -13.48
N MET A 217 -21.73 -5.41 -12.30
CA MET A 217 -22.10 -4.62 -11.13
C MET A 217 -21.98 -3.11 -11.44
N CYS A 218 -22.82 -2.30 -10.80
CA CYS A 218 -22.83 -0.86 -11.05
C CYS A 218 -21.59 -0.19 -10.45
N GLY A 219 -20.78 0.47 -11.29
CA GLY A 219 -19.66 1.29 -10.83
C GLY A 219 -20.13 2.49 -9.99
N PRO A 220 -19.20 3.17 -9.28
CA PRO A 220 -19.55 4.21 -8.32
C PRO A 220 -20.22 5.42 -8.97
N HIS A 221 -19.88 5.73 -10.23
CA HIS A 221 -20.46 6.85 -10.95
C HIS A 221 -21.99 6.75 -11.03
N GLY A 222 -22.70 7.65 -10.35
CA GLY A 222 -24.17 7.67 -10.28
C GLY A 222 -24.76 7.10 -8.97
N LEU A 223 -23.91 6.63 -8.06
CA LEU A 223 -24.28 6.32 -6.67
C LEU A 223 -24.04 7.54 -5.76
N ALA A 224 -24.61 7.55 -4.56
CA ALA A 224 -24.24 8.57 -3.58
C ALA A 224 -22.86 8.26 -2.97
N GLY A 225 -21.95 9.24 -2.97
CA GLY A 225 -20.66 9.14 -2.26
C GLY A 225 -20.80 9.30 -0.75
N SER A 226 -19.72 9.03 -0.01
CA SER A 226 -19.66 9.21 1.44
C SER A 226 -18.65 10.30 1.84
N SER A 227 -18.59 10.62 3.13
CA SER A 227 -17.66 11.61 3.67
C SER A 227 -16.59 10.93 4.52
N ASN A 228 -15.36 11.40 4.41
CA ASN A 228 -14.27 10.99 5.30
C ASN A 228 -14.55 11.44 6.74
N ALA A 229 -13.92 10.78 7.71
CA ALA A 229 -14.03 11.13 9.13
C ALA A 229 -12.65 11.30 9.77
N LEU A 230 -12.55 12.24 10.70
CA LEU A 230 -11.40 12.45 11.58
C LEU A 230 -11.85 12.30 13.03
N TYR A 231 -11.09 11.50 13.78
CA TYR A 231 -11.29 11.24 15.18
C TYR A 231 -10.04 11.68 15.94
N ARG A 232 -10.20 12.66 16.84
CA ARG A 232 -9.12 13.13 17.71
C ARG A 232 -8.88 12.17 18.86
N GLY A 233 -7.64 11.79 19.10
CA GLY A 233 -7.20 10.97 20.23
C GLY A 233 -7.20 11.76 21.54
N ASN A 234 -7.97 11.29 22.53
CA ASN A 234 -8.09 11.91 23.84
C ASN A 234 -7.04 11.34 24.82
N PRO A 235 -6.65 12.07 25.87
CA PRO A 235 -5.68 11.59 26.87
C PRO A 235 -6.07 10.31 27.63
N ASP A 236 -7.34 9.92 27.60
CA ASP A 236 -7.86 8.72 28.27
C ASP A 236 -7.95 7.49 27.35
N GLY A 237 -7.38 7.57 26.14
CA GLY A 237 -7.42 6.48 25.15
C GLY A 237 -8.77 6.38 24.41
N THR A 238 -9.64 7.38 24.53
CA THR A 238 -10.88 7.47 23.73
C THR A 238 -10.70 8.40 22.52
N PHE A 239 -11.69 8.43 21.64
CA PHE A 239 -11.69 9.22 20.42
C PHE A 239 -12.91 10.14 20.36
N THR A 240 -12.70 11.37 19.88
CA THR A 240 -13.75 12.35 19.61
C THR A 240 -13.87 12.59 18.11
N ASN A 241 -15.05 12.39 17.51
CA ASN A 241 -15.25 12.77 16.11
C ASN A 241 -15.21 14.29 15.96
N VAL A 242 -14.21 14.79 15.22
CA VAL A 242 -13.96 16.22 14.96
C VAL A 242 -14.10 16.57 13.47
N SER A 243 -14.70 15.70 12.66
CA SER A 243 -14.73 15.83 11.20
C SER A 243 -15.29 17.18 10.71
N GLU A 244 -16.34 17.67 11.36
CA GLU A 244 -16.95 18.96 11.03
C GLU A 244 -16.06 20.15 11.47
N GLU A 245 -15.62 20.14 12.73
CA GLU A 245 -14.76 21.18 13.33
C GLU A 245 -13.43 21.31 12.55
N ALA A 246 -12.82 20.18 12.22
CA ALA A 246 -11.58 20.12 11.45
C ALA A 246 -11.77 20.43 9.96
N GLY A 247 -13.00 20.59 9.48
CA GLY A 247 -13.29 20.99 8.10
C GLY A 247 -13.26 19.86 7.06
N LEU A 248 -13.14 18.59 7.48
CA LEU A 248 -13.17 17.42 6.57
C LEU A 248 -14.52 17.24 5.87
N LEU A 249 -15.59 17.81 6.41
CA LEU A 249 -16.94 17.75 5.81
C LEU A 249 -17.24 18.92 4.85
N LYS A 250 -16.30 19.86 4.64
CA LYS A 250 -16.48 20.98 3.71
C LYS A 250 -16.55 20.53 2.24
N PRO A 251 -15.73 19.58 1.76
CA PRO A 251 -15.89 19.01 0.43
C PRO A 251 -17.20 18.22 0.32
N ARG A 252 -17.71 18.10 -0.91
CA ARG A 252 -18.88 17.23 -1.16
C ARG A 252 -18.51 15.77 -0.88
N PRO A 253 -19.48 14.92 -0.48
CA PRO A 253 -19.27 13.49 -0.42
C PRO A 253 -18.68 12.96 -1.73
N ALA A 254 -17.69 12.09 -1.60
CA ALA A 254 -16.89 11.55 -2.68
C ALA A 254 -16.69 10.05 -2.46
N TYR A 255 -15.86 9.43 -3.27
CA TYR A 255 -15.65 8.00 -3.29
C TYR A 255 -14.27 7.64 -2.71
N GLY A 256 -14.04 7.98 -1.44
CA GLY A 256 -12.75 7.80 -0.77
C GLY A 256 -12.41 6.33 -0.54
N LEU A 257 -11.22 5.92 -0.98
CA LEU A 257 -10.70 4.57 -0.77
C LEU A 257 -9.51 4.54 0.15
N THR A 258 -8.43 5.27 -0.14
CA THR A 258 -7.21 5.17 0.67
C THR A 258 -6.69 6.53 1.08
N PRO A 259 -6.55 6.79 2.40
CA PRO A 259 -5.80 7.94 2.89
C PRO A 259 -4.29 7.66 2.89
N LEU A 260 -3.51 8.70 2.61
CA LEU A 260 -2.06 8.75 2.69
C LEU A 260 -1.68 9.99 3.48
N VAL A 261 -1.02 9.78 4.62
CA VAL A 261 -0.51 10.86 5.48
C VAL A 261 0.91 11.22 5.04
N LEU A 262 1.19 12.50 4.86
CA LEU A 262 2.51 13.01 4.47
C LEU A 262 2.62 14.50 4.80
N ASP A 263 3.82 14.99 5.07
CA ASP A 263 4.12 16.44 5.09
C ASP A 263 4.58 16.84 3.68
N TYR A 264 3.64 17.22 2.82
CA TYR A 264 3.95 17.42 1.39
C TYR A 264 4.60 18.79 1.12
N ASP A 265 4.42 19.77 2.00
CA ASP A 265 4.96 21.12 1.86
C ASP A 265 6.10 21.44 2.85
N ASN A 266 6.57 20.42 3.58
CA ASN A 266 7.70 20.45 4.51
C ASN A 266 7.51 21.50 5.63
N ASP A 267 6.27 21.76 6.05
CA ASP A 267 5.95 22.71 7.11
C ASP A 267 5.94 22.08 8.52
N GLY A 268 6.13 20.76 8.60
CA GLY A 268 6.17 19.97 9.81
C GLY A 268 4.80 19.60 10.38
N TRP A 269 3.72 19.77 9.62
CA TRP A 269 2.38 19.30 9.94
C TRP A 269 1.96 18.17 9.01
N PRO A 270 1.29 17.11 9.52
CA PRO A 270 0.82 16.06 8.65
C PRO A 270 -0.40 16.53 7.85
N ASP A 271 -0.29 16.43 6.53
CA ASP A 271 -1.38 16.58 5.56
C ASP A 271 -1.93 15.20 5.16
N VAL A 272 -3.05 15.21 4.43
CA VAL A 272 -3.71 13.95 4.03
C VAL A 272 -4.17 14.01 2.59
N TYR A 273 -3.59 13.14 1.75
CA TYR A 273 -4.12 12.82 0.44
C TYR A 273 -5.14 11.67 0.55
N VAL A 274 -6.29 11.78 -0.11
CA VAL A 274 -7.27 10.69 -0.20
C VAL A 274 -7.49 10.32 -1.65
N ALA A 275 -7.12 9.08 -2.00
CA ALA A 275 -7.43 8.48 -3.29
C ALA A 275 -8.93 8.30 -3.40
N ASN A 276 -9.54 8.96 -4.38
CA ASN A 276 -10.95 8.80 -4.67
C ASN A 276 -11.12 8.06 -6.00
N ASP A 277 -12.05 7.10 -6.02
CA ASP A 277 -12.40 6.38 -7.23
C ASP A 277 -13.47 7.15 -8.04
N SER A 278 -13.23 7.41 -9.32
CA SER A 278 -14.18 8.01 -10.26
C SER A 278 -14.64 9.43 -9.89
N SER A 279 -13.99 10.05 -8.92
CA SER A 279 -14.17 11.46 -8.52
C SER A 279 -12.80 12.08 -8.25
N PRO A 280 -12.67 13.41 -8.25
CA PRO A 280 -11.38 14.04 -7.99
C PRO A 280 -10.84 13.61 -6.62
N SER A 281 -9.57 13.21 -6.55
CA SER A 281 -8.90 12.95 -5.26
C SER A 281 -8.82 14.23 -4.43
N LEU A 282 -8.70 14.10 -3.12
CA LEU A 282 -8.66 15.24 -2.20
C LEU A 282 -7.26 15.35 -1.58
N LEU A 283 -6.77 16.58 -1.43
CA LEU A 283 -5.60 16.87 -0.60
C LEU A 283 -6.04 17.82 0.51
N PHE A 284 -6.03 17.33 1.74
CA PHE A 284 -6.33 18.11 2.94
C PHE A 284 -5.03 18.68 3.49
N HIS A 285 -4.79 19.96 3.24
CA HIS A 285 -3.69 20.70 3.84
C HIS A 285 -4.01 21.08 5.29
N ASN A 286 -3.10 20.78 6.20
CA ASN A 286 -3.23 21.09 7.62
C ASN A 286 -2.85 22.55 7.89
N ASN A 287 -3.78 23.36 8.41
CA ASN A 287 -3.52 24.78 8.65
C ASN A 287 -2.72 25.03 9.95
N GLY A 288 -2.29 23.99 10.67
CA GLY A 288 -1.54 24.09 11.94
C GLY A 288 -2.36 24.60 13.12
N ASN A 289 -3.69 24.67 13.00
CA ASN A 289 -4.60 25.18 14.03
C ASN A 289 -5.73 24.18 14.37
N GLY A 290 -5.52 22.90 14.05
CA GLY A 290 -6.52 21.84 14.24
C GLY A 290 -7.58 21.77 13.14
N THR A 291 -7.38 22.46 12.02
CA THR A 291 -8.29 22.40 10.86
C THR A 291 -7.55 22.11 9.57
N PHE A 292 -8.26 21.49 8.63
CA PHE A 292 -7.80 21.22 7.28
C PHE A 292 -8.51 22.10 6.24
N LYS A 293 -7.80 22.34 5.13
CA LYS A 293 -8.35 22.92 3.91
C LYS A 293 -8.15 21.95 2.76
N GLU A 294 -9.21 21.65 2.02
CA GLU A 294 -9.09 20.88 0.78
C GLU A 294 -8.50 21.78 -0.33
N VAL A 295 -7.41 21.31 -0.95
CA VAL A 295 -6.61 22.06 -1.94
C VAL A 295 -6.19 21.21 -3.14
N GLY A 296 -6.73 20.00 -3.32
CA GLY A 296 -6.25 19.02 -4.29
C GLY A 296 -6.28 19.51 -5.74
N LEU A 297 -7.29 20.29 -6.12
CA LEU A 297 -7.36 20.88 -7.45
C LEU A 297 -6.31 21.98 -7.64
N GLN A 298 -6.13 22.86 -6.64
CA GLN A 298 -5.16 23.94 -6.66
C GLN A 298 -3.72 23.41 -6.63
N ALA A 299 -3.48 22.33 -5.89
CA ALA A 299 -2.18 21.67 -5.77
C ALA A 299 -1.83 20.79 -6.98
N GLY A 300 -2.78 20.48 -7.87
CA GLY A 300 -2.51 19.70 -9.09
C GLY A 300 -2.56 18.18 -8.92
N VAL A 301 -3.15 17.67 -7.83
CA VAL A 301 -3.16 16.22 -7.49
C VAL A 301 -4.54 15.56 -7.51
N ALA A 302 -5.59 16.33 -7.81
CA ALA A 302 -6.98 15.85 -7.82
C ALA A 302 -7.36 15.09 -9.11
N LEU A 303 -6.75 15.44 -10.23
CA LEU A 303 -7.13 15.00 -11.59
C LEU A 303 -5.89 14.52 -12.36
N ASN A 304 -6.08 13.96 -13.56
CA ASN A 304 -4.97 13.74 -14.49
C ASN A 304 -4.63 15.00 -15.31
N ALA A 305 -3.58 14.93 -16.12
CA ALA A 305 -3.13 16.02 -17.00
C ALA A 305 -4.21 16.59 -17.95
N ASP A 306 -5.24 15.81 -18.31
CA ASP A 306 -6.37 16.25 -19.16
C ASP A 306 -7.52 16.88 -18.36
N GLY A 307 -7.37 17.03 -17.03
CA GLY A 307 -8.41 17.54 -16.14
C GLY A 307 -9.56 16.56 -15.90
N ARG A 308 -9.31 15.26 -16.03
CA ARG A 308 -10.31 14.19 -15.83
C ARG A 308 -10.09 13.49 -14.49
N ALA A 309 -11.20 13.18 -13.81
CA ALA A 309 -11.17 12.29 -12.66
C ALA A 309 -10.87 10.86 -13.12
N GLN A 310 -10.14 10.12 -12.29
CA GLN A 310 -9.75 8.73 -12.52
C GLN A 310 -10.20 7.86 -11.34
N ALA A 311 -10.04 6.54 -11.45
CA ALA A 311 -10.39 5.59 -10.40
C ALA A 311 -9.26 5.42 -9.36
N GLY A 312 -8.97 6.45 -8.56
CA GLY A 312 -7.92 6.40 -7.54
C GLY A 312 -8.19 5.36 -6.47
N MET A 313 -7.36 4.31 -6.39
CA MET A 313 -7.55 3.20 -5.43
C MET A 313 -6.44 3.16 -4.38
N GLY A 314 -5.22 2.80 -4.79
CA GLY A 314 -4.06 2.77 -3.90
C GLY A 314 -3.08 3.92 -4.14
N VAL A 315 -2.34 4.27 -3.10
CA VAL A 315 -1.45 5.44 -3.08
C VAL A 315 -0.17 5.21 -2.29
N GLY A 316 0.94 5.76 -2.73
CA GLY A 316 2.21 5.76 -1.99
C GLY A 316 2.91 7.11 -2.07
N ALA A 317 3.72 7.42 -1.07
CA ALA A 317 4.58 8.61 -1.03
C ALA A 317 6.06 8.20 -1.10
N GLY A 318 6.89 8.99 -1.79
CA GLY A 318 8.33 8.80 -1.83
C GLY A 318 9.04 9.93 -2.57
N ASP A 319 10.23 10.31 -2.12
CA ASP A 319 11.11 11.26 -2.80
C ASP A 319 11.87 10.52 -3.92
N TYR A 320 11.22 10.32 -5.07
CA TYR A 320 11.75 9.43 -6.12
C TYR A 320 12.87 10.07 -6.94
N ASN A 321 12.92 11.40 -6.96
CA ASN A 321 13.90 12.17 -7.73
C ASN A 321 15.02 12.77 -6.85
N ARG A 322 14.95 12.59 -5.52
CA ARG A 322 15.94 13.03 -4.52
C ARG A 322 16.08 14.54 -4.42
N ASP A 323 15.00 15.28 -4.64
CA ASP A 323 14.96 16.74 -4.50
C ASP A 323 14.54 17.21 -3.08
N GLY A 324 14.14 16.26 -2.23
CA GLY A 324 13.76 16.48 -0.85
C GLY A 324 12.27 16.76 -0.62
N TRP A 325 11.45 16.58 -1.66
CA TRP A 325 10.00 16.66 -1.59
C TRP A 325 9.38 15.29 -1.84
N LEU A 326 8.33 14.96 -1.09
CA LEU A 326 7.65 13.69 -1.27
C LEU A 326 6.68 13.79 -2.43
N ASP A 327 6.85 12.89 -3.40
CA ASP A 327 5.99 12.70 -4.55
C ASP A 327 4.89 11.67 -4.25
N ILE A 328 3.84 11.63 -5.08
CA ILE A 328 2.72 10.69 -4.91
C ILE A 328 2.59 9.80 -6.14
N VAL A 329 2.54 8.48 -5.93
CA VAL A 329 2.05 7.53 -6.94
C VAL A 329 0.63 7.10 -6.58
N LYS A 330 -0.25 7.02 -7.58
CA LYS A 330 -1.65 6.60 -7.41
C LYS A 330 -2.07 5.61 -8.50
N THR A 331 -2.70 4.52 -8.11
CA THR A 331 -3.25 3.54 -9.07
C THR A 331 -4.64 3.93 -9.57
N ASN A 332 -4.96 3.51 -10.80
CA ASN A 332 -6.19 3.84 -11.50
C ASN A 332 -6.82 2.62 -12.19
N PHE A 333 -7.92 2.87 -12.93
CA PHE A 333 -8.65 1.85 -13.67
C PHE A 333 -7.86 1.30 -14.87
N ASP A 334 -8.33 0.21 -15.47
CA ASP A 334 -7.82 -0.19 -16.78
C ASP A 334 -8.21 0.84 -17.85
N ASP A 335 -7.43 0.92 -18.94
CA ASP A 335 -7.49 1.99 -19.94
C ASP A 335 -7.08 3.40 -19.46
N ASP A 336 -6.80 3.58 -18.17
CA ASP A 336 -6.12 4.75 -17.60
C ASP A 336 -4.63 4.48 -17.37
N THR A 337 -3.83 5.54 -17.24
CA THR A 337 -2.46 5.45 -16.72
C THR A 337 -2.48 5.53 -15.20
N MET A 338 -1.56 4.82 -14.53
CA MET A 338 -1.26 5.10 -13.12
C MET A 338 -0.68 6.52 -13.01
N SER A 339 -1.06 7.29 -11.99
CA SER A 339 -0.61 8.68 -11.84
C SER A 339 0.70 8.76 -11.07
N LEU A 340 1.65 9.55 -11.55
CA LEU A 340 2.82 10.01 -10.79
C LEU A 340 2.75 11.52 -10.67
N TYR A 341 2.44 12.01 -9.47
CA TYR A 341 2.45 13.44 -9.16
C TYR A 341 3.79 13.81 -8.56
N ARG A 342 4.58 14.57 -9.31
CA ARG A 342 5.87 15.08 -8.82
C ARG A 342 5.64 16.37 -8.06
N ASN A 343 6.17 16.43 -6.85
CA ASN A 343 6.11 17.60 -6.00
C ASN A 343 7.12 18.64 -6.49
N LEU A 344 6.68 19.88 -6.67
CA LEU A 344 7.52 20.98 -7.15
C LEU A 344 8.04 21.86 -6.01
N GLY A 345 7.69 21.51 -4.76
CA GLY A 345 7.76 22.42 -3.62
C GLY A 345 6.71 23.54 -3.70
N GLY A 346 6.64 24.34 -2.64
CA GLY A 346 5.73 25.50 -2.56
C GLY A 346 4.24 25.13 -2.60
N GLY A 347 3.90 23.87 -2.31
CA GLY A 347 2.54 23.38 -2.19
C GLY A 347 1.87 22.94 -3.49
N THR A 348 2.65 22.65 -4.55
CA THR A 348 2.11 22.27 -5.88
C THR A 348 2.81 21.06 -6.47
N PHE A 349 2.10 20.35 -7.35
CA PHE A 349 2.56 19.18 -8.07
C PHE A 349 2.33 19.33 -9.57
N ASP A 350 3.12 18.60 -10.37
CA ASP A 350 2.80 18.31 -11.77
C ASP A 350 2.58 16.81 -12.03
N ASP A 351 1.78 16.50 -13.04
CA ASP A 351 1.58 15.13 -13.51
C ASP A 351 2.79 14.69 -14.34
N ALA A 352 3.68 13.94 -13.70
CA ALA A 352 4.91 13.42 -14.28
C ALA A 352 4.72 12.02 -14.91
N THR A 353 3.50 11.51 -15.05
CA THR A 353 3.21 10.13 -15.45
C THR A 353 3.91 9.72 -16.76
N VAL A 354 3.74 10.52 -17.82
CA VAL A 354 4.32 10.21 -19.13
C VAL A 354 5.83 10.51 -19.16
N ALA A 355 6.24 11.64 -18.60
CA ALA A 355 7.64 12.06 -18.54
C ALA A 355 8.50 11.07 -17.74
N GLY A 356 7.94 10.58 -16.62
CA GLY A 356 8.51 9.56 -15.75
C GLY A 356 8.43 8.14 -16.30
N GLY A 357 7.76 7.90 -17.43
CA GLY A 357 7.78 6.60 -18.12
C GLY A 357 6.67 5.61 -17.72
N LEU A 358 5.75 5.99 -16.83
CA LEU A 358 4.63 5.13 -16.42
C LEU A 358 3.52 5.04 -17.48
N GLY A 359 3.51 5.94 -18.47
CA GLY A 359 2.53 5.97 -19.56
C GLY A 359 2.53 4.74 -20.49
N VAL A 360 3.48 3.81 -20.34
CA VAL A 360 3.56 2.57 -21.14
C VAL A 360 2.53 1.51 -20.73
N ASN A 361 1.95 1.61 -19.53
CA ASN A 361 0.98 0.65 -19.03
C ASN A 361 -0.39 1.28 -18.78
N THR A 362 -1.36 0.85 -19.57
CA THR A 362 -2.80 1.15 -19.42
C THR A 362 -3.64 -0.11 -19.42
N ALA A 363 -3.01 -1.29 -19.34
CA ALA A 363 -3.69 -2.56 -19.53
C ALA A 363 -4.33 -3.10 -18.24
N TYR A 364 -3.84 -2.67 -17.08
CA TYR A 364 -4.19 -3.26 -15.81
C TYR A 364 -4.93 -2.28 -14.91
N LEU A 365 -5.82 -2.82 -14.09
CA LEU A 365 -6.54 -2.11 -13.04
C LEU A 365 -5.73 -2.25 -11.75
N GLY A 366 -5.14 -1.15 -11.28
CA GLY A 366 -4.19 -1.15 -10.17
C GLY A 366 -4.84 -0.91 -8.80
N TRP A 367 -4.32 -1.60 -7.79
CA TRP A 367 -4.76 -1.49 -6.39
C TRP A 367 -3.60 -1.07 -5.49
N GLY A 368 -3.04 -1.96 -4.67
CA GLY A 368 -1.91 -1.64 -3.81
C GLY A 368 -0.69 -1.14 -4.60
N THR A 369 -0.04 -0.10 -4.08
CA THR A 369 1.16 0.50 -4.66
C THR A 369 2.05 1.06 -3.56
N GLY A 370 3.35 1.09 -3.81
CA GLY A 370 4.31 1.71 -2.89
C GLY A 370 5.64 1.98 -3.58
N PHE A 371 6.42 2.85 -2.95
CA PHE A 371 7.83 3.00 -3.29
C PHE A 371 8.65 1.99 -2.50
N ILE A 372 9.54 1.26 -3.18
CA ILE A 372 10.48 0.29 -2.58
C ILE A 372 11.85 0.46 -3.23
N ASP A 373 12.94 0.14 -2.55
CA ASP A 373 14.28 0.10 -3.17
C ASP A 373 14.68 -1.37 -3.33
N PHE A 374 14.20 -2.02 -4.40
CA PHE A 374 14.27 -3.49 -4.47
C PHE A 374 15.69 -3.99 -4.77
N ASP A 375 16.46 -3.23 -5.56
CA ASP A 375 17.84 -3.57 -5.92
C ASP A 375 18.89 -2.90 -5.02
N LEU A 376 18.44 -2.13 -4.02
CA LEU A 376 19.24 -1.44 -3.01
C LEU A 376 20.18 -0.38 -3.62
N ASP A 377 19.81 0.23 -4.75
CA ASP A 377 20.65 1.18 -5.48
C ASP A 377 20.51 2.65 -5.01
N SER A 378 19.76 2.87 -3.92
CA SER A 378 19.45 4.17 -3.32
C SER A 378 18.42 4.98 -4.11
N TRP A 379 17.69 4.38 -5.05
CA TRP A 379 16.56 5.02 -5.74
C TRP A 379 15.24 4.28 -5.45
N PRO A 380 14.16 4.99 -5.06
CA PRO A 380 12.89 4.33 -4.82
C PRO A 380 12.25 3.96 -6.17
N ASP A 381 12.05 2.66 -6.37
CA ASP A 381 11.27 2.01 -7.42
C ASP A 381 9.78 2.01 -7.09
N ILE A 382 8.93 1.62 -8.04
CA ILE A 382 7.48 1.52 -7.83
C ILE A 382 7.02 0.08 -8.05
N PHE A 383 6.31 -0.47 -7.07
CA PHE A 383 5.65 -1.76 -7.18
C PHE A 383 4.13 -1.61 -7.15
N ILE A 384 3.41 -2.26 -8.07
CA ILE A 384 1.95 -2.19 -8.19
C ILE A 384 1.35 -3.59 -8.29
N VAL A 385 0.32 -3.86 -7.50
CA VAL A 385 -0.52 -5.06 -7.64
C VAL A 385 -1.80 -4.74 -8.40
N ASN A 386 -2.25 -5.67 -9.25
CA ASN A 386 -3.39 -5.45 -10.14
C ASN A 386 -4.42 -6.58 -10.05
N GLY A 387 -5.65 -6.28 -10.45
CA GLY A 387 -6.73 -7.25 -10.57
C GLY A 387 -8.05 -6.57 -10.92
N HIS A 388 -8.76 -7.06 -11.93
CA HIS A 388 -9.98 -6.40 -12.36
C HIS A 388 -11.09 -6.46 -11.30
N VAL A 389 -12.03 -5.51 -11.33
CA VAL A 389 -13.27 -5.54 -10.54
C VAL A 389 -14.34 -6.49 -11.10
N TYR A 390 -14.25 -6.90 -12.38
CA TYR A 390 -15.27 -7.66 -13.09
C TYR A 390 -14.72 -9.02 -13.50
N PRO A 391 -15.18 -10.14 -12.90
CA PRO A 391 -14.92 -11.48 -13.41
C PRO A 391 -15.31 -11.64 -14.89
N GLU A 392 -16.29 -10.87 -15.34
CA GLU A 392 -16.76 -10.82 -16.73
C GLU A 392 -15.69 -10.33 -17.72
N ALA A 393 -14.61 -9.67 -17.26
CA ALA A 393 -13.49 -9.24 -18.11
C ALA A 393 -12.86 -10.40 -18.90
N ASP A 394 -12.87 -11.61 -18.34
CA ASP A 394 -12.38 -12.82 -19.00
C ASP A 394 -13.15 -13.15 -20.30
N ARG A 395 -14.41 -12.70 -20.42
CA ARG A 395 -15.23 -12.90 -21.62
C ARG A 395 -14.87 -11.94 -22.76
N ILE A 396 -14.30 -10.78 -22.45
CA ILE A 396 -13.76 -9.86 -23.45
C ILE A 396 -12.42 -10.40 -23.99
N GLY A 397 -11.56 -10.88 -23.09
CA GLY A 397 -10.26 -11.44 -23.42
C GLY A 397 -9.25 -10.41 -23.96
N GLY A 398 -8.19 -10.91 -24.61
CA GLY A 398 -7.10 -10.08 -25.11
C GLY A 398 -6.22 -9.56 -23.97
N ARG A 399 -6.12 -8.22 -23.84
CA ARG A 399 -5.39 -7.58 -22.73
C ARG A 399 -6.18 -7.55 -21.42
N TYR A 400 -7.49 -7.77 -21.49
CA TYR A 400 -8.38 -7.78 -20.33
C TYR A 400 -8.44 -9.17 -19.71
N GLY A 401 -8.52 -9.22 -18.39
CA GLY A 401 -8.67 -10.43 -17.61
C GLY A 401 -8.92 -10.07 -16.15
N TYR A 402 -9.66 -10.91 -15.44
CA TYR A 402 -9.99 -10.71 -14.04
C TYR A 402 -8.74 -10.75 -13.16
N GLU A 403 -7.94 -11.81 -13.34
CA GLU A 403 -6.65 -11.94 -12.70
C GLU A 403 -5.56 -11.29 -13.56
N GLN A 404 -4.78 -10.41 -12.95
CA GLN A 404 -3.79 -9.59 -13.64
C GLN A 404 -2.41 -9.74 -12.99
N PRO A 405 -1.32 -9.59 -13.78
CA PRO A 405 0.03 -9.65 -13.23
C PRO A 405 0.33 -8.38 -12.41
N LYS A 406 1.41 -8.40 -11.64
CA LYS A 406 1.93 -7.22 -10.95
C LYS A 406 2.81 -6.42 -11.92
N VAL A 407 3.15 -5.19 -11.54
CA VAL A 407 4.06 -4.32 -12.29
C VAL A 407 5.17 -3.85 -11.36
N LEU A 408 6.41 -3.96 -11.84
CA LEU A 408 7.59 -3.40 -11.18
C LEU A 408 8.26 -2.39 -12.11
N TYR A 409 8.40 -1.17 -11.63
CA TYR A 409 9.07 -0.07 -12.31
C TYR A 409 10.38 0.25 -11.61
N ARG A 410 11.50 0.06 -12.31
CA ARG A 410 12.82 0.42 -11.79
C ARG A 410 13.10 1.90 -12.02
N ASN A 411 13.50 2.62 -10.99
CA ASN A 411 13.94 4.01 -11.09
C ASN A 411 15.34 4.10 -11.70
N LEU A 412 15.52 4.95 -12.71
CA LEU A 412 16.78 5.10 -13.42
C LEU A 412 17.67 6.22 -12.85
N GLY A 413 17.27 6.86 -11.75
CA GLY A 413 18.00 7.95 -11.10
C GLY A 413 18.06 9.25 -11.89
N ASN A 414 17.21 9.38 -12.92
CA ASN A 414 17.14 10.55 -13.79
C ASN A 414 15.70 11.10 -13.92
N GLY A 415 14.85 10.75 -12.96
CA GLY A 415 13.43 11.11 -12.94
C GLY A 415 12.55 10.26 -13.86
N ARG A 416 13.08 9.16 -14.41
CA ARG A 416 12.33 8.20 -15.23
C ARG A 416 12.40 6.79 -14.64
N PHE A 417 11.37 6.02 -14.95
CA PHE A 417 11.23 4.63 -14.61
C PHE A 417 11.25 3.75 -15.87
N GLU A 418 11.73 2.52 -15.70
CA GLU A 418 11.66 1.44 -16.68
C GLU A 418 10.71 0.35 -16.18
N ASP A 419 9.75 -0.10 -17.01
CA ASP A 419 8.97 -1.31 -16.69
C ASP A 419 9.88 -2.53 -16.80
N VAL A 420 10.20 -3.12 -15.64
CA VAL A 420 11.07 -4.30 -15.53
C VAL A 420 10.29 -5.56 -15.18
N SER A 421 8.95 -5.54 -15.26
CA SER A 421 8.08 -6.63 -14.80
C SER A 421 8.40 -7.98 -15.44
N LYS A 422 8.84 -8.00 -16.71
CA LYS A 422 9.23 -9.22 -17.42
C LYS A 422 10.59 -9.80 -16.99
N ARG A 423 11.36 -9.04 -16.20
CA ARG A 423 12.69 -9.38 -15.67
C ARG A 423 12.69 -9.51 -14.15
N ALA A 424 11.50 -9.59 -13.53
CA ALA A 424 11.32 -9.53 -12.08
C ALA A 424 10.89 -10.87 -11.44
N GLY A 425 10.93 -11.97 -12.19
CA GLY A 425 10.61 -13.30 -11.67
C GLY A 425 9.14 -13.74 -11.78
N PRO A 426 8.87 -15.02 -11.48
CA PRO A 426 7.56 -15.65 -11.68
C PRO A 426 6.47 -15.11 -10.75
N GLY A 427 6.81 -14.62 -9.56
CA GLY A 427 5.86 -14.04 -8.60
C GLY A 427 5.23 -12.75 -9.11
N VAL A 428 6.01 -11.90 -9.79
CA VAL A 428 5.50 -10.69 -10.46
C VAL A 428 4.63 -11.04 -11.67
N ALA A 429 5.04 -12.05 -12.45
CA ALA A 429 4.30 -12.50 -13.63
C ALA A 429 2.99 -13.24 -13.29
N ALA A 430 2.86 -13.80 -12.08
CA ALA A 430 1.69 -14.55 -11.66
C ALA A 430 0.44 -13.66 -11.61
N LYS A 431 -0.59 -14.06 -12.34
CA LYS A 431 -1.88 -13.37 -12.38
C LYS A 431 -2.70 -13.70 -11.15
N LYS A 432 -3.22 -12.67 -10.48
CA LYS A 432 -4.14 -12.79 -9.33
C LYS A 432 -5.19 -11.67 -9.38
N ALA A 433 -6.30 -11.84 -8.68
CA ALA A 433 -7.21 -10.75 -8.37
C ALA A 433 -6.71 -9.98 -7.13
N ALA A 434 -5.56 -9.32 -7.25
CA ALA A 434 -4.90 -8.67 -6.12
C ALA A 434 -5.63 -7.39 -5.67
N ARG A 435 -5.58 -7.08 -4.37
CA ARG A 435 -6.13 -5.86 -3.75
C ARG A 435 -5.10 -5.18 -2.87
N GLY A 436 -5.16 -5.39 -1.55
CA GLY A 436 -4.22 -4.80 -0.61
C GLY A 436 -2.80 -5.30 -0.83
N ALA A 437 -1.82 -4.42 -0.63
CA ALA A 437 -0.41 -4.77 -0.61
C ALA A 437 0.30 -4.00 0.51
N ALA A 438 1.18 -4.66 1.24
CA ALA A 438 2.05 -4.05 2.25
C ALA A 438 3.50 -4.41 1.96
N PHE A 439 4.41 -3.50 2.31
CA PHE A 439 5.84 -3.59 2.03
C PHE A 439 6.62 -3.58 3.34
N GLY A 440 7.64 -4.44 3.48
CA GLY A 440 8.44 -4.50 4.71
C GLY A 440 9.47 -5.61 4.70
N ASP A 441 10.50 -5.51 5.54
CA ASP A 441 11.54 -6.53 5.67
C ASP A 441 11.12 -7.60 6.70
N LEU A 442 10.37 -8.61 6.25
CA LEU A 442 9.83 -9.67 7.12
C LEU A 442 10.92 -10.56 7.71
N PHE A 443 12.11 -10.54 7.11
CA PHE A 443 13.19 -11.46 7.45
C PHE A 443 14.43 -10.79 8.05
N ASN A 444 14.34 -9.50 8.38
CA ASN A 444 15.44 -8.70 8.93
C ASN A 444 16.73 -8.82 8.11
N SER A 445 16.56 -8.83 6.78
CA SER A 445 17.58 -9.04 5.77
C SER A 445 18.09 -7.74 5.15
N GLY A 446 17.35 -6.63 5.36
CA GLY A 446 17.54 -5.36 4.69
C GLY A 446 16.87 -5.23 3.33
N ARG A 447 16.19 -6.28 2.85
CA ARG A 447 15.40 -6.26 1.61
C ARG A 447 13.91 -6.22 1.97
N GLN A 448 13.14 -5.45 1.20
CA GLN A 448 11.70 -5.38 1.39
C GLN A 448 10.99 -6.52 0.66
N ASP A 449 10.13 -7.22 1.40
CA ASP A 449 9.15 -8.17 0.90
C ASP A 449 7.82 -7.48 0.58
N VAL A 450 6.98 -8.15 -0.20
CA VAL A 450 5.61 -7.68 -0.51
C VAL A 450 4.60 -8.73 -0.11
N VAL A 451 3.67 -8.39 0.78
CA VAL A 451 2.51 -9.23 1.10
C VAL A 451 1.30 -8.69 0.38
N VAL A 452 0.56 -9.57 -0.32
CA VAL A 452 -0.60 -9.19 -1.12
C VAL A 452 -1.84 -9.95 -0.64
N ASN A 453 -2.91 -9.22 -0.38
CA ASN A 453 -4.22 -9.78 -0.07
C ASN A 453 -5.01 -9.99 -1.38
N ASN A 454 -5.12 -11.24 -1.83
CA ASN A 454 -5.80 -11.61 -3.07
C ASN A 454 -7.28 -11.89 -2.81
N MET A 455 -8.17 -11.38 -3.65
CA MET A 455 -9.60 -11.70 -3.55
C MET A 455 -9.87 -13.16 -3.88
N ASN A 456 -10.61 -13.85 -3.00
CA ASN A 456 -11.07 -15.22 -3.24
C ASN A 456 -9.91 -16.19 -3.51
N ASP A 457 -8.77 -15.96 -2.86
CA ASP A 457 -7.58 -16.77 -2.96
C ASP A 457 -6.75 -16.64 -1.66
N SER A 458 -5.71 -17.46 -1.53
CA SER A 458 -4.69 -17.31 -0.49
C SER A 458 -3.84 -16.05 -0.73
N PRO A 459 -3.22 -15.46 0.30
CA PRO A 459 -2.29 -14.34 0.13
C PRO A 459 -1.09 -14.74 -0.74
N THR A 460 -0.39 -13.74 -1.26
CA THR A 460 0.92 -13.90 -1.92
C THR A 460 1.98 -13.24 -1.03
N LEU A 461 3.12 -13.88 -0.87
CA LEU A 461 4.29 -13.34 -0.17
C LEU A 461 5.44 -13.31 -1.17
N LEU A 462 5.77 -12.14 -1.69
CA LEU A 462 6.83 -11.96 -2.66
C LEU A 462 8.14 -11.61 -1.95
N HIS A 463 9.14 -12.45 -2.14
CA HIS A 463 10.53 -12.22 -1.75
C HIS A 463 11.42 -12.20 -2.99
N ASP A 464 12.30 -11.22 -3.09
CA ASP A 464 13.33 -11.23 -4.15
C ASP A 464 14.45 -12.20 -3.80
N CYS A 465 14.47 -13.33 -4.50
CA CYS A 465 15.48 -14.37 -4.37
C CYS A 465 16.75 -14.10 -5.17
N ALA A 466 16.81 -13.00 -5.93
CA ALA A 466 18.02 -12.62 -6.65
C ALA A 466 19.15 -12.24 -5.67
N PRO A 467 20.41 -12.59 -5.97
CA PRO A 467 21.53 -12.14 -5.16
C PRO A 467 21.69 -10.62 -5.29
N SER A 468 21.76 -9.92 -4.16
CA SER A 468 22.08 -8.49 -4.11
C SER A 468 23.44 -8.24 -3.48
N ALA A 469 24.24 -7.41 -4.14
CA ALA A 469 25.51 -6.89 -3.62
C ALA A 469 25.36 -5.50 -2.99
N GLY A 470 24.18 -4.86 -3.10
CA GLY A 470 23.91 -3.57 -2.48
C GLY A 470 23.83 -3.71 -0.96
N HIS A 471 24.20 -2.68 -0.22
CA HIS A 471 24.09 -2.57 1.23
C HIS A 471 22.78 -1.88 1.60
N SER A 472 22.31 -2.07 2.84
CA SER A 472 21.05 -1.49 3.31
C SER A 472 21.17 -0.91 4.71
N LEU A 473 20.25 -0.05 5.09
CA LEU A 473 20.09 0.48 6.44
C LEU A 473 18.61 0.52 6.78
N VAL A 474 18.24 -0.04 7.93
CA VAL A 474 16.86 0.02 8.43
C VAL A 474 16.84 0.89 9.68
N VAL A 475 15.88 1.82 9.76
CA VAL A 475 15.76 2.75 10.89
C VAL A 475 14.39 2.55 11.55
N GLN A 476 14.41 2.21 12.85
CA GLN A 476 13.23 2.18 13.69
C GLN A 476 13.26 3.38 14.64
N LEU A 477 12.14 4.08 14.76
CA LEU A 477 12.01 5.24 15.63
C LEU A 477 11.12 4.93 16.83
N ILE A 478 11.42 5.55 17.97
CA ILE A 478 10.60 5.50 19.19
C ILE A 478 10.40 6.93 19.69
N GLY A 479 9.17 7.43 19.60
CA GLY A 479 8.78 8.73 20.15
C GLY A 479 8.75 8.72 21.69
N THR A 480 8.93 9.89 22.31
CA THR A 480 8.80 10.08 23.77
C THR A 480 8.00 11.31 24.14
N ARG A 481 8.08 12.38 23.35
CA ARG A 481 7.18 13.53 23.35
C ARG A 481 6.21 13.45 22.18
N SER A 482 6.71 13.03 21.02
CA SER A 482 5.87 12.56 19.92
C SER A 482 5.18 11.25 20.28
N ASN A 483 4.15 10.90 19.52
CA ASN A 483 3.51 9.59 19.60
C ASN A 483 4.56 8.47 19.52
N ARG A 484 4.34 7.38 20.28
CA ARG A 484 5.34 6.34 20.53
C ARG A 484 5.78 5.64 19.24
N SER A 485 4.84 5.43 18.31
CA SER A 485 5.11 4.88 16.97
C SER A 485 5.89 5.82 16.04
N ALA A 486 6.18 7.06 16.47
CA ALA A 486 6.87 8.07 15.69
C ALA A 486 6.21 8.41 14.34
N ILE A 487 4.91 8.13 14.18
CA ILE A 487 4.16 8.43 12.96
C ILE A 487 4.21 9.95 12.70
N GLY A 488 4.59 10.31 11.47
CA GLY A 488 4.87 11.69 11.05
C GLY A 488 6.32 12.13 11.23
N ALA A 489 7.20 11.31 11.83
CA ALA A 489 8.61 11.63 11.91
C ALA A 489 9.29 11.45 10.56
N ARG A 490 10.07 12.45 10.15
CA ARG A 490 10.85 12.44 8.91
C ARG A 490 12.29 12.01 9.18
N VAL A 491 12.76 11.04 8.41
CA VAL A 491 14.14 10.58 8.41
C VAL A 491 14.85 11.11 7.18
N THR A 492 16.02 11.70 7.35
CA THR A 492 16.95 12.02 6.26
C THR A 492 18.24 11.23 6.48
N VAL A 493 18.56 10.32 5.58
CA VAL A 493 19.85 9.64 5.52
C VAL A 493 20.75 10.40 4.54
N GLN A 494 21.84 10.96 5.04
CA GLN A 494 22.89 11.59 4.22
C GLN A 494 23.88 10.51 3.77
N LEU A 495 24.06 10.40 2.45
CA LEU A 495 24.86 9.34 1.83
C LEU A 495 25.65 9.89 0.64
N ALA A 496 26.95 10.13 0.83
CA ALA A 496 27.87 10.60 -0.21
C ALA A 496 27.34 11.85 -0.94
N GLY A 497 26.83 12.82 -0.18
CA GLY A 497 26.25 14.07 -0.71
C GLY A 497 24.81 13.97 -1.21
N ARG A 498 24.21 12.77 -1.23
CA ARG A 498 22.77 12.58 -1.47
C ARG A 498 21.99 12.64 -0.15
N ARG A 499 20.72 13.02 -0.24
CA ARG A 499 19.76 12.98 0.85
C ARG A 499 18.66 11.99 0.48
N LEU A 500 18.49 10.96 1.30
CA LEU A 500 17.43 9.97 1.14
C LEU A 500 16.40 10.29 2.22
N ILE A 501 15.21 10.71 1.79
CA ILE A 501 14.15 11.17 2.69
C ILE A 501 12.99 10.19 2.68
N ASP A 502 12.49 9.88 3.87
CA ASP A 502 11.24 9.16 4.05
C ASP A 502 10.58 9.52 5.39
N GLU A 503 9.34 9.09 5.64
CA GLU A 503 8.63 9.32 6.90
C GLU A 503 7.96 8.05 7.40
N VAL A 504 7.87 7.95 8.73
CA VAL A 504 7.09 6.88 9.37
C VAL A 504 5.61 7.18 9.15
N ARG A 505 4.91 6.31 8.42
CA ARG A 505 3.52 6.54 8.00
C ARG A 505 2.60 5.41 8.40
N SER A 506 1.39 5.80 8.76
CA SER A 506 0.25 4.90 8.89
C SER A 506 -0.67 5.04 7.66
N GLY A 507 -1.24 3.92 7.22
CA GLY A 507 -2.04 3.87 5.99
C GLY A 507 -1.21 3.89 4.70
N GLY A 508 -1.86 4.19 3.58
CA GLY A 508 -1.27 4.08 2.24
C GLY A 508 -1.49 2.72 1.55
N SER A 509 -0.77 2.52 0.45
CA SER A 509 -1.03 1.48 -0.55
C SER A 509 -2.53 1.42 -0.87
N PHE A 510 -3.15 0.24 -0.98
CA PHE A 510 -4.60 0.11 -0.99
C PHE A 510 -5.09 -0.36 0.37
N CYS A 511 -5.65 0.56 1.17
CA CYS A 511 -6.25 0.29 2.48
C CYS A 511 -5.37 -0.57 3.42
N SER A 512 -4.04 -0.43 3.33
CA SER A 512 -3.07 -1.34 3.95
C SER A 512 -2.09 -0.59 4.84
N GLN A 513 -1.27 -1.34 5.57
CA GLN A 513 -0.22 -0.83 6.44
C GLN A 513 1.09 -1.54 6.14
N SER A 514 2.07 -0.78 5.64
CA SER A 514 3.45 -1.24 5.52
C SER A 514 4.17 -1.20 6.88
N ASP A 515 5.32 -1.85 6.93
CA ASP A 515 6.24 -1.78 8.07
C ASP A 515 6.53 -0.31 8.45
N LEU A 516 6.49 0.00 9.75
CA LEU A 516 6.74 1.35 10.28
C LEU A 516 8.24 1.71 10.26
N ARG A 517 9.12 0.74 10.05
CA ARG A 517 10.56 0.98 9.91
C ARG A 517 10.86 1.59 8.54
N ILE A 518 11.82 2.51 8.52
CA ILE A 518 12.30 3.14 7.29
C ILE A 518 13.40 2.26 6.69
N HIS A 519 13.24 1.92 5.42
CA HIS A 519 14.17 1.08 4.66
C HIS A 519 14.95 1.93 3.68
N THR A 520 16.25 1.68 3.54
CA THR A 520 17.09 2.48 2.64
C THR A 520 18.20 1.63 2.05
N GLY A 521 18.22 1.48 0.71
CA GLY A 521 19.39 0.96 0.01
C GLY A 521 20.52 1.98 -0.01
N LEU A 522 21.75 1.51 0.18
CA LEU A 522 22.97 2.33 0.19
C LEU A 522 23.85 2.06 -1.03
N GLY A 523 23.43 1.19 -1.95
CA GLY A 523 24.23 0.73 -3.08
C GLY A 523 25.52 0.07 -2.59
N VAL A 524 26.66 0.46 -3.17
CA VAL A 524 27.98 -0.08 -2.81
C VAL A 524 28.58 0.53 -1.54
N LEU A 525 27.88 1.48 -0.90
CA LEU A 525 28.43 2.21 0.24
C LEU A 525 28.18 1.45 1.53
N THR A 526 29.23 1.23 2.30
CA THR A 526 29.20 0.47 3.56
C THR A 526 28.86 1.32 4.78
N ARG A 527 28.53 2.60 4.59
CA ARG A 527 28.30 3.56 5.67
C ARG A 527 27.49 4.76 5.16
N ALA A 528 26.51 5.18 5.96
CA ALA A 528 25.85 6.48 5.83
C ALA A 528 26.59 7.55 6.65
N ASP A 529 26.65 8.76 6.12
CA ASP A 529 27.36 9.89 6.75
C ASP A 529 26.62 10.35 8.01
N ARG A 530 25.29 10.43 7.92
CA ARG A 530 24.44 10.92 9.00
C ARG A 530 23.00 10.46 8.83
N ILE A 531 22.32 10.18 9.93
CA ILE A 531 20.86 10.10 10.01
C ILE A 531 20.37 11.33 10.77
N GLU A 532 19.43 12.06 10.20
CA GLU A 532 18.70 13.13 10.86
C GLU A 532 17.24 12.70 11.02
N VAL A 533 16.66 12.96 12.20
CA VAL A 533 15.26 12.68 12.49
C VAL A 533 14.61 14.00 12.88
N ALA A 534 13.60 14.42 12.12
CA ALA A 534 12.71 15.50 12.51
C ALA A 534 11.45 14.88 13.13
N TRP A 535 11.22 15.15 14.41
CA TRP A 535 10.13 14.56 15.18
C TRP A 535 8.85 15.41 15.07
N PRO A 536 7.65 14.79 15.15
CA PRO A 536 6.38 15.52 15.23
C PRO A 536 6.33 16.54 16.37
N SER A 537 7.10 16.35 17.45
CA SER A 537 7.21 17.31 18.55
C SER A 537 7.89 18.63 18.17
N GLY A 538 8.51 18.69 16.99
CA GLY A 538 9.32 19.81 16.52
C GLY A 538 10.77 19.77 17.00
N THR A 539 11.15 18.74 17.74
CA THR A 539 12.55 18.47 18.06
C THR A 539 13.24 17.72 16.92
N ALA A 540 14.57 17.65 16.96
CA ALA A 540 15.34 16.90 16.00
C ALA A 540 16.48 16.15 16.69
N ASP A 541 16.76 14.95 16.20
CA ASP A 541 17.95 14.18 16.56
C ASP A 541 18.86 14.01 15.34
N ALA A 542 20.14 13.79 15.61
CA ALA A 542 21.06 13.40 14.57
C ALA A 542 22.14 12.45 15.05
N VAL A 543 22.49 11.49 14.20
CA VAL A 543 23.49 10.47 14.48
C VAL A 543 24.45 10.42 13.31
N ALA A 544 25.75 10.61 13.56
CA ALA A 544 26.78 10.57 12.53
C ALA A 544 27.38 9.17 12.36
N ALA A 545 27.92 8.91 11.17
CA ALA A 545 28.71 7.73 10.81
C ALA A 545 28.06 6.40 11.23
N ILE A 546 27.08 5.95 10.43
CA ILE A 546 26.34 4.71 10.68
C ILE A 546 26.73 3.68 9.65
N ASP A 547 27.32 2.57 10.10
CA ASP A 547 27.68 1.47 9.22
C ASP A 547 26.42 0.89 8.55
N ALA A 548 26.58 0.36 7.35
CA ALA A 548 25.50 -0.34 6.67
C ALA A 548 25.19 -1.69 7.32
N ASP A 549 24.19 -2.38 6.75
CA ASP A 549 23.75 -3.73 7.09
C ASP A 549 23.33 -3.90 8.55
N GLN A 550 22.64 -2.89 9.08
CA GLN A 550 22.07 -2.93 10.42
C GLN A 550 20.68 -2.28 10.48
N LEU A 551 19.88 -2.77 11.42
CA LEU A 551 18.76 -2.06 12.00
C LEU A 551 19.30 -1.12 13.09
N VAL A 552 18.93 0.15 13.03
CA VAL A 552 19.24 1.15 14.07
C VAL A 552 17.94 1.63 14.70
N VAL A 553 17.86 1.51 16.03
CA VAL A 553 16.72 2.05 16.79
C VAL A 553 17.12 3.38 17.40
N ILE A 554 16.41 4.44 17.02
CA ILE A 554 16.62 5.81 17.51
C ILE A 554 15.44 6.19 18.40
N ARG A 555 15.73 6.64 19.62
CA ARG A 555 14.73 7.15 20.55
C ARG A 555 14.84 8.66 20.64
N GLU A 556 13.70 9.34 20.55
CA GLU A 556 13.60 10.79 20.61
C GLU A 556 14.36 11.38 21.81
N GLY A 557 15.28 12.31 21.54
CA GLY A 557 16.12 12.99 22.52
C GLY A 557 17.22 12.13 23.16
N SER A 558 17.34 10.86 22.76
CA SER A 558 18.31 9.90 23.33
C SER A 558 19.32 9.37 22.29
N GLY A 559 19.10 9.62 20.99
CA GLY A 559 19.92 9.07 19.93
C GLY A 559 19.73 7.56 19.75
N VAL A 560 20.79 6.86 19.34
CA VAL A 560 20.74 5.40 19.11
C VAL A 560 20.69 4.65 20.43
N VAL A 561 19.63 3.85 20.63
CA VAL A 561 19.44 3.02 21.82
C VAL A 561 19.66 1.53 21.57
N ARG A 562 19.60 1.09 20.31
CA ARG A 562 19.83 -0.30 19.92
C ARG A 562 20.35 -0.38 18.48
N ARG A 563 21.20 -1.37 18.22
CA ARG A 563 21.71 -1.74 16.89
C ARG A 563 21.65 -3.25 16.75
N GLU A 564 21.17 -3.73 15.61
CA GLU A 564 21.06 -5.14 15.32
C GLU A 564 21.57 -5.40 13.88
N PRO A 565 22.44 -6.38 13.66
CA PRO A 565 22.93 -6.68 12.31
C PRO A 565 21.79 -7.25 11.45
N LEU A 566 21.71 -6.81 10.20
CA LEU A 566 20.83 -7.43 9.20
C LEU A 566 21.46 -8.74 8.74
N VAL A 567 20.67 -9.80 8.71
CA VAL A 567 21.15 -11.15 8.35
C VAL A 567 20.51 -11.57 7.05
N ARG A 568 21.29 -11.56 5.97
CA ARG A 568 20.85 -12.08 4.67
C ARG A 568 20.79 -13.60 4.71
N ARG A 569 19.65 -14.12 5.14
CA ARG A 569 19.35 -15.55 5.09
C ARG A 569 18.95 -15.92 3.67
N VAL A 570 19.48 -17.04 3.18
CA VAL A 570 18.90 -17.71 2.02
C VAL A 570 17.68 -18.47 2.54
N LEU A 571 16.50 -18.09 2.07
CA LEU A 571 15.28 -18.81 2.41
C LEU A 571 15.26 -20.13 1.63
N ALA A 572 14.94 -21.24 2.28
CA ALA A 572 14.90 -22.56 1.63
C ALA A 572 13.99 -22.57 0.39
N ALA A 573 12.95 -21.74 0.37
CA ALA A 573 12.05 -21.59 -0.76
C ALA A 573 12.69 -20.88 -1.99
N CYS A 574 13.78 -20.13 -1.80
CA CYS A 574 14.58 -19.57 -2.89
C CYS A 574 15.56 -20.60 -3.51
N GLU A 575 15.89 -21.68 -2.80
CA GLU A 575 16.80 -22.72 -3.31
C GLU A 575 16.10 -23.76 -4.19
N GLN A 576 14.77 -23.77 -4.22
CA GLN A 576 14.01 -24.63 -5.12
C GLN A 576 14.10 -24.09 -6.55
N HIS A 577 15.17 -24.48 -7.25
CA HIS A 577 15.33 -24.75 -8.70
C HIS A 577 16.71 -24.39 -9.24
#